data_AF-A0A1H6KT61-F1
#
_entry.id   AF-A0A1H6KT61-F1
#
_cell.length_a   1.000
_cell.length_b   1.000
_cell.length_c   1.000
_cell.angle_alpha   90.00
_cell.angle_beta   90.00
_cell.angle_gamma   90.00
#
_symmetry.space_group_name_H-M   'P 1'
#
loop_
_entity.id
_entity.type
_entity.pdbx_description
1 polymer ?
#
loop_
_entity_poly.entity_id
_entity_poly.type
_entity_poly.pdbx_seq_one_letter_code
_entity_poly.pdbx_strand_id
1 'polypeptide(L)'
;MNNKGLLLSSNVLNISANILSNEKDIAAKEVTLTIDKTLDNTENAKILVNNQLTIKQTKGTNNNLVVSNKGLLLSKDRLNISANTLDNQKDISAKKATLEIKTVLDNKEGARIFIDDTLDIIATGLNNKGYIKGTTLEVTADNINNTTNSKILAVDSTFTVDTFVNNGSVKSMHDLTIQKKTQDNKIATLDIKSQYAFYAGNNFNIVKNATGIFNVNIVDGFIAKGINWAINKLDLRGTLKSSAGFHLDVVDTLTLGTRSSPILESNPPKEGFIPIPTSESKYDTKEGFIPIPTSESKYDTKEGFIPIPTSESKYDTKEGKIGQKAMILLTGSEVNNSIKVDKNLVISEHSAISSLGNLTLKATLISIAVNAAITGFKHLGISGNIDNKGFIYSDETLDLVAPNYIHNTGKGCVASNGCISAQTQLRMAHSEGALTLPSNVGSIVGEMELINQGDIESENILIVAKKVVNTIPSDSNFGKKDKMVLVSQTIADQ
;
A
#
# COMPACT_ATOMS: atom_id res chain seq x y z
N MET A 1 24.26 -32.81 26.74
CA MET A 1 23.43 -34.03 26.70
C MET A 1 23.17 -34.36 25.25
N ASN A 2 23.31 -35.64 24.88
CA ASN A 2 22.94 -36.13 23.55
C ASN A 2 21.81 -37.15 23.73
N ASN A 3 20.63 -36.84 23.19
CA ASN A 3 19.53 -37.79 23.14
C ASN A 3 19.52 -38.53 21.80
N LYS A 4 19.94 -39.80 21.81
CA LYS A 4 19.89 -40.70 20.64
C LYS A 4 18.72 -41.68 20.67
N GLY A 5 17.80 -41.54 21.62
CA GLY A 5 16.68 -42.47 21.82
C GLY A 5 15.37 -41.75 22.15
N LEU A 6 14.41 -42.49 22.70
CA LEU A 6 13.18 -41.92 23.22
C LEU A 6 13.40 -41.48 24.67
N LEU A 7 13.23 -40.20 24.95
CA LEU A 7 13.07 -39.67 26.30
C LEU A 7 11.59 -39.42 26.57
N LEU A 8 10.98 -40.26 27.39
CA LEU A 8 9.55 -40.20 27.70
C LEU A 8 9.33 -39.94 29.20
N SER A 9 8.47 -38.98 29.52
CA SER A 9 7.91 -38.79 30.85
C SER A 9 6.38 -38.77 30.76
N SER A 10 5.69 -39.36 31.73
CA SER A 10 4.23 -39.35 31.78
C SER A 10 3.65 -37.97 32.13
N ASN A 11 4.43 -37.12 32.79
CA ASN A 11 3.98 -35.83 33.27
C ASN A 11 4.98 -34.72 32.91
N VAL A 12 5.92 -34.40 33.80
CA VAL A 12 6.88 -33.32 33.60
C VAL A 12 8.25 -33.89 33.25
N LEU A 13 8.93 -33.29 32.27
CA LEU A 13 10.33 -33.55 31.96
C LEU A 13 11.10 -32.23 31.99
N ASN A 14 12.06 -32.13 32.91
CA ASN A 14 12.95 -30.99 33.02
C ASN A 14 14.37 -31.41 32.62
N ILE A 15 14.95 -30.71 31.65
CA ILE A 15 16.33 -30.93 31.21
C ILE A 15 17.09 -29.63 31.42
N SER A 16 18.18 -29.68 32.17
CA SER A 16 19.14 -28.59 32.27
C SER A 16 20.46 -29.04 31.66
N ALA A 17 20.98 -28.30 30.69
CA ALA A 17 22.23 -28.64 30.03
C ALA A 17 22.89 -27.40 29.41
N ASN A 18 24.20 -27.42 29.30
CA ASN A 18 24.90 -26.39 28.54
C ASN A 18 24.58 -26.50 27.02
N ILE A 19 24.61 -27.73 26.51
CA ILE A 19 24.26 -28.08 25.13
C ILE A 19 23.33 -29.31 25.16
N LEU A 20 22.26 -29.26 24.39
CA LEU A 20 21.35 -30.37 24.12
C LEU A 20 21.34 -30.64 22.62
N SER A 21 21.84 -31.81 22.21
CA SER A 21 21.63 -32.37 20.88
C SER A 21 20.54 -33.43 20.98
N ASN A 22 19.42 -33.20 20.32
CA ASN A 22 18.31 -34.13 20.24
C ASN A 22 18.31 -34.78 18.85
N GLU A 23 18.65 -36.06 18.78
CA GLU A 23 18.69 -36.85 17.55
C GLU A 23 17.44 -37.72 17.34
N LYS A 24 16.60 -37.84 18.38
CA LYS A 24 15.37 -38.65 18.41
C LYS A 24 14.25 -37.93 19.17
N ASP A 25 13.39 -38.66 19.86
CA ASP A 25 12.12 -38.14 20.36
C ASP A 25 12.22 -37.77 21.84
N ILE A 26 11.72 -36.59 22.18
CA ILE A 26 11.44 -36.15 23.55
C ILE A 26 9.93 -35.98 23.66
N ALA A 27 9.30 -36.68 24.60
CA ALA A 27 7.86 -36.64 24.79
C ALA A 27 7.47 -36.54 26.27
N ALA A 28 6.57 -35.61 26.59
CA ALA A 28 5.96 -35.49 27.91
C ALA A 28 4.64 -34.72 27.87
N LYS A 29 3.93 -34.64 29.01
CA LYS A 29 2.83 -33.70 29.16
C LYS A 29 3.36 -32.26 29.16
N GLU A 30 4.42 -32.01 29.91
CA GLU A 30 5.10 -30.72 30.01
C GLU A 30 6.61 -30.91 29.92
N VAL A 31 7.28 -30.05 29.15
CA VAL A 31 8.73 -30.08 28.97
C VAL A 31 9.31 -28.70 29.23
N THR A 32 10.30 -28.63 30.12
CA THR A 32 11.17 -27.45 30.25
C THR A 32 12.60 -27.81 29.89
N LEU A 33 13.13 -27.16 28.85
CA LEU A 33 14.52 -27.22 28.42
C LEU A 33 15.22 -25.94 28.87
N THR A 34 16.04 -26.03 29.92
CA THR A 34 16.90 -24.94 30.38
C THR A 34 18.29 -25.13 29.78
N ILE A 35 18.58 -24.44 28.68
CA ILE A 35 19.78 -24.64 27.86
C ILE A 35 20.62 -23.36 27.80
N ASP A 36 21.91 -23.44 28.12
CA ASP A 36 22.74 -22.22 28.23
C ASP A 36 23.40 -21.77 26.93
N LYS A 37 23.71 -22.70 26.01
CA LYS A 37 24.40 -22.39 24.74
C LYS A 37 23.63 -22.84 23.52
N THR A 38 23.31 -24.13 23.41
CA THR A 38 22.78 -24.66 22.14
C THR A 38 21.78 -25.78 22.36
N LEU A 39 20.59 -25.61 21.78
CA LEU A 39 19.64 -26.68 21.52
C LEU A 39 19.68 -26.98 20.02
N ASP A 40 20.09 -28.19 19.64
CA ASP A 40 20.02 -28.68 18.27
C ASP A 40 19.00 -29.82 18.19
N ASN A 41 17.81 -29.52 17.66
CA ASN A 41 16.78 -30.52 17.37
C ASN A 41 16.97 -30.96 15.92
N THR A 42 17.65 -32.09 15.71
CA THR A 42 18.13 -32.48 14.38
C THR A 42 16.98 -32.90 13.44
N GLU A 43 17.29 -33.12 12.17
CA GLU A 43 16.32 -33.24 11.06
C GLU A 43 15.17 -34.24 11.30
N ASN A 44 15.47 -35.36 11.97
CA ASN A 44 14.52 -36.44 12.24
C ASN A 44 14.02 -36.46 13.69
N ALA A 45 14.48 -35.53 14.50
CA ALA A 45 14.17 -35.45 15.92
C ALA A 45 12.84 -34.72 16.15
N LYS A 46 12.12 -35.12 17.20
CA LYS A 46 10.83 -34.52 17.57
C LYS A 46 10.82 -34.19 19.04
N ILE A 47 10.30 -33.01 19.37
CA ILE A 47 9.92 -32.65 20.73
C ILE A 47 8.40 -32.52 20.72
N LEU A 48 7.72 -33.50 21.32
CA LEU A 48 6.26 -33.68 21.28
C LEU A 48 5.68 -33.47 22.67
N VAL A 49 4.97 -32.37 22.87
CA VAL A 49 4.47 -31.97 24.20
C VAL A 49 2.96 -31.81 24.20
N ASN A 50 2.26 -32.42 25.16
CA ASN A 50 0.79 -32.38 25.19
C ASN A 50 0.20 -31.10 25.79
N ASN A 51 0.96 -30.35 26.60
CA ASN A 51 0.50 -29.14 27.25
C ASN A 51 1.45 -27.97 26.96
N GLN A 52 2.62 -27.95 27.61
CA GLN A 52 3.54 -26.82 27.49
C GLN A 52 4.98 -27.23 27.21
N LEU A 53 5.54 -26.71 26.11
CA LEU A 53 6.98 -26.71 25.85
C LEU A 53 7.57 -25.34 26.20
N THR A 54 8.53 -25.32 27.11
CA THR A 54 9.32 -24.12 27.42
C THR A 54 10.79 -24.37 27.10
N ILE A 55 11.37 -23.52 26.26
CA ILE A 55 12.80 -23.51 25.95
C ILE A 55 13.34 -22.17 26.42
N LYS A 56 14.29 -22.20 27.34
CA LYS A 56 14.85 -20.99 27.93
C LYS A 56 16.31 -21.19 28.30
N GLN A 57 16.98 -20.08 28.56
CA GLN A 57 18.30 -20.06 29.15
C GLN A 57 18.22 -19.89 30.67
N THR A 58 19.27 -20.32 31.40
CA THR A 58 19.39 -20.04 32.83
C THR A 58 19.48 -18.53 33.06
N LYS A 59 18.65 -18.01 33.97
CA LYS A 59 18.61 -16.57 34.31
C LYS A 59 20.00 -16.09 34.75
N GLY A 60 20.43 -14.92 34.23
CA GLY A 60 21.70 -14.29 34.62
C GLY A 60 22.93 -14.76 33.84
N THR A 61 22.77 -15.66 32.86
CA THR A 61 23.83 -15.99 31.91
C THR A 61 23.82 -15.03 30.71
N ASN A 62 24.84 -15.05 29.85
CA ASN A 62 25.07 -14.03 28.79
C ASN A 62 23.96 -13.91 27.70
N ASN A 63 22.81 -14.58 27.84
CA ASN A 63 21.74 -14.65 26.84
C ASN A 63 22.29 -15.03 25.47
N ASN A 64 22.95 -16.19 25.38
CA ASN A 64 23.63 -16.70 24.19
C ASN A 64 23.00 -18.01 23.66
N LEU A 65 21.85 -18.43 24.19
CA LEU A 65 21.17 -19.65 23.73
C LEU A 65 20.81 -19.53 22.24
N VAL A 66 21.34 -20.45 21.45
CA VAL A 66 20.94 -20.70 20.07
C VAL A 66 20.02 -21.91 20.03
N VAL A 67 18.81 -21.72 19.51
CA VAL A 67 17.88 -22.81 19.21
C VAL A 67 17.92 -23.09 17.72
N SER A 68 18.43 -24.25 17.32
CA SER A 68 18.39 -24.75 15.95
C SER A 68 17.33 -25.84 15.85
N ASN A 69 16.27 -25.57 15.11
CA ASN A 69 15.20 -26.53 14.87
C ASN A 69 15.22 -27.04 13.43
N LYS A 70 15.85 -28.19 13.22
CA LYS A 70 15.86 -28.93 11.95
C LYS A 70 14.76 -30.01 11.91
N GLY A 71 14.23 -30.38 13.07
CA GLY A 71 13.18 -31.37 13.27
C GLY A 71 11.80 -30.75 13.52
N LEU A 72 11.04 -31.35 14.44
CA LEU A 72 9.72 -30.84 14.87
C LEU A 72 9.77 -30.35 16.31
N LEU A 73 9.32 -29.13 16.55
CA LEU A 73 8.88 -28.66 17.88
C LEU A 73 7.35 -28.58 17.86
N LEU A 74 6.70 -29.42 18.66
CA LEU A 74 5.25 -29.46 18.77
C LEU A 74 4.82 -29.35 20.22
N SER A 75 3.95 -28.39 20.51
CA SER A 75 3.20 -28.34 21.76
C SER A 75 1.71 -28.26 21.47
N LYS A 76 0.88 -29.15 22.00
CA LYS A 76 -0.57 -29.11 21.69
C LYS A 76 -1.30 -27.90 22.26
N ASP A 77 -0.77 -27.24 23.30
CA ASP A 77 -1.36 -26.01 23.84
C ASP A 77 -0.39 -24.82 23.73
N ARG A 78 0.67 -24.75 24.53
CA ARG A 78 1.55 -23.56 24.57
C ARG A 78 3.01 -23.87 24.30
N LEU A 79 3.66 -23.04 23.50
CA LEU A 79 5.09 -23.09 23.21
C LEU A 79 5.76 -21.75 23.53
N ASN A 80 6.76 -21.77 24.41
CA ASN A 80 7.51 -20.57 24.78
C ASN A 80 8.99 -20.79 24.45
N ILE A 81 9.58 -19.91 23.65
CA ILE A 81 11.03 -19.90 23.38
C ILE A 81 11.59 -18.56 23.80
N SER A 82 12.52 -18.56 24.75
CA SER A 82 13.31 -17.40 25.14
C SER A 82 14.79 -17.70 24.85
N ALA A 83 15.33 -17.08 23.80
CA ALA A 83 16.65 -17.42 23.26
C ALA A 83 17.37 -16.18 22.71
N ASN A 84 18.68 -16.30 22.48
CA ASN A 84 19.41 -15.30 21.74
C ASN A 84 19.02 -15.31 20.26
N THR A 85 19.00 -16.50 19.67
CA THR A 85 18.77 -16.73 18.25
C THR A 85 17.89 -17.96 18.09
N LEU A 86 16.94 -17.90 17.16
CA LEU A 86 16.13 -19.03 16.73
C LEU A 86 16.35 -19.25 15.23
N ASP A 87 16.96 -20.37 14.89
CA ASP A 87 17.16 -20.83 13.51
C ASP A 87 16.16 -21.96 13.24
N ASN A 88 15.02 -21.62 12.65
CA ASN A 88 13.99 -22.58 12.28
C ASN A 88 14.19 -23.04 10.84
N GLN A 89 14.51 -24.33 10.68
CA GLN A 89 14.73 -24.99 9.40
C GLN A 89 13.59 -25.94 9.02
N LYS A 90 12.68 -26.24 9.95
CA LYS A 90 11.52 -27.10 9.71
C LYS A 90 10.32 -26.60 10.51
N ASP A 91 9.70 -27.42 11.36
CA ASP A 91 8.36 -27.16 11.87
C ASP A 91 8.36 -26.76 13.33
N ILE A 92 7.72 -25.62 13.61
CA ILE A 92 7.28 -25.21 14.95
C ILE A 92 5.76 -25.13 14.89
N SER A 93 5.09 -25.87 15.77
CA SER A 93 3.63 -25.87 15.84
C SER A 93 3.11 -25.87 17.26
N ALA A 94 2.12 -25.03 17.51
CA ALA A 94 1.36 -25.04 18.76
C ALA A 94 -0.01 -24.41 18.60
N LYS A 95 -0.86 -24.52 19.62
CA LYS A 95 -2.08 -23.70 19.66
C LYS A 95 -1.72 -22.24 19.93
N LYS A 96 -0.87 -21.96 20.91
CA LYS A 96 -0.34 -20.63 21.24
C LYS A 96 1.18 -20.65 21.32
N ALA A 97 1.83 -19.58 20.87
CA ALA A 97 3.26 -19.46 21.02
C ALA A 97 3.73 -18.03 21.34
N THR A 98 4.76 -17.95 22.16
CA THR A 98 5.54 -16.73 22.42
C THR A 98 7.00 -17.00 22.10
N LEU A 99 7.55 -16.22 21.17
CA LEU A 99 8.94 -16.32 20.71
C LEU A 99 9.69 -15.03 21.09
N GLU A 100 10.39 -15.06 22.22
CA GLU A 100 11.24 -13.97 22.72
C GLU A 100 12.68 -14.19 22.26
N ILE A 101 13.05 -13.59 21.13
CA ILE A 101 14.32 -13.83 20.46
C ILE A 101 15.17 -12.56 20.47
N LYS A 102 16.18 -12.51 21.34
CA LYS A 102 16.97 -11.28 21.58
C LYS A 102 17.59 -10.68 20.32
N THR A 103 18.08 -11.51 19.40
CA THR A 103 18.79 -11.04 18.20
C THR A 103 18.00 -11.29 16.94
N VAL A 104 17.99 -12.53 16.44
CA VAL A 104 17.41 -12.87 15.15
C VAL A 104 16.59 -14.14 15.25
N LEU A 105 15.35 -14.06 14.78
CA LEU A 105 14.55 -15.20 14.36
C LEU A 105 14.75 -15.38 12.85
N ASP A 106 15.36 -16.48 12.44
CA ASP A 106 15.51 -16.85 11.03
C ASP A 106 14.61 -18.06 10.74
N ASN A 107 13.50 -17.80 10.06
CA ASN A 107 12.59 -18.83 9.56
C ASN A 107 12.98 -19.14 8.12
N LYS A 108 13.79 -20.20 7.94
CA LYS A 108 14.45 -20.55 6.67
C LYS A 108 13.46 -20.95 5.59
N GLU A 109 13.97 -21.05 4.37
CA GLU A 109 13.21 -21.59 3.24
C GLU A 109 12.67 -22.99 3.56
N GLY A 110 11.40 -23.24 3.22
CA GLY A 110 10.70 -24.49 3.54
C GLY A 110 10.28 -24.64 5.01
N ALA A 111 10.79 -23.82 5.94
CA ALA A 111 10.45 -23.88 7.34
C ALA A 111 9.06 -23.26 7.63
N ARG A 112 8.40 -23.77 8.67
CA ARG A 112 7.03 -23.39 9.05
C ARG A 112 6.93 -23.07 10.53
N ILE A 113 6.27 -21.96 10.83
CA ILE A 113 5.82 -21.60 12.17
C ILE A 113 4.29 -21.53 12.11
N PHE A 114 3.62 -22.61 12.54
CA PHE A 114 2.18 -22.80 12.41
C PHE A 114 1.51 -22.80 13.77
N ILE A 115 0.93 -21.66 14.11
CA ILE A 115 0.25 -21.45 15.37
C ILE A 115 -1.25 -21.29 15.10
N ASP A 116 -2.07 -22.09 15.78
CA ASP A 116 -3.51 -22.15 15.47
C ASP A 116 -4.30 -20.96 16.04
N ASP A 117 -3.83 -20.36 17.13
CA ASP A 117 -4.49 -19.26 17.84
C ASP A 117 -3.57 -18.02 17.84
N THR A 118 -2.89 -17.72 18.94
CA THR A 118 -2.05 -16.52 19.08
C THR A 118 -0.57 -16.84 18.91
N LEU A 119 0.10 -16.15 17.98
CA LEU A 119 1.55 -16.13 17.85
C LEU A 119 2.07 -14.72 18.16
N ASP A 120 2.87 -14.64 19.21
CA ASP A 120 3.56 -13.41 19.62
C ASP A 120 5.07 -13.57 19.39
N ILE A 121 5.66 -12.67 18.60
CA ILE A 121 7.08 -12.65 18.24
C ILE A 121 7.69 -11.35 18.72
N ILE A 122 8.67 -11.45 19.61
CA ILE A 122 9.47 -10.32 20.06
C ILE A 122 10.90 -10.58 19.62
N ALA A 123 11.42 -9.78 18.70
CA ALA A 123 12.79 -9.93 18.21
C ALA A 123 13.50 -8.60 17.96
N THR A 124 14.82 -8.61 17.77
CA THR A 124 15.49 -7.47 17.13
C THR A 124 15.32 -7.58 15.60
N GLY A 125 15.57 -8.76 15.03
CA GLY A 125 15.38 -9.05 13.62
C GLY A 125 14.48 -10.27 13.39
N LEU A 126 13.54 -10.16 12.46
CA LEU A 126 12.75 -11.27 11.93
C LEU A 126 13.08 -11.46 10.44
N ASN A 127 13.77 -12.55 10.10
CA ASN A 127 14.02 -12.96 8.73
C ASN A 127 13.07 -14.09 8.37
N ASN A 128 12.09 -13.82 7.51
CA ASN A 128 11.16 -14.83 7.03
C ASN A 128 11.48 -15.20 5.56
N LYS A 129 11.90 -16.45 5.37
CA LYS A 129 12.10 -17.12 4.08
C LYS A 129 11.14 -18.30 3.87
N GLY A 130 10.48 -18.74 4.95
CA GLY A 130 9.50 -19.80 4.93
C GLY A 130 8.07 -19.29 5.07
N TYR A 131 7.29 -19.96 5.92
CA TYR A 131 5.89 -19.64 6.15
C TYR A 131 5.59 -19.44 7.65
N ILE A 132 5.08 -18.27 8.01
CA ILE A 132 4.55 -17.95 9.33
C ILE A 132 3.03 -17.87 9.26
N LYS A 133 2.35 -18.57 10.18
CA LYS A 133 0.89 -18.57 10.30
C LYS A 133 0.45 -18.40 11.76
N GLY A 134 -0.52 -17.53 11.98
CA GLY A 134 -1.27 -17.37 13.23
C GLY A 134 -2.76 -17.18 12.96
N THR A 135 -3.64 -17.27 13.96
CA THR A 135 -4.96 -16.61 13.87
C THR A 135 -4.77 -15.14 14.23
N THR A 136 -4.20 -14.88 15.40
CA THR A 136 -3.71 -13.55 15.79
C THR A 136 -2.19 -13.57 15.74
N LEU A 137 -1.62 -12.69 14.93
CA LEU A 137 -0.17 -12.53 14.79
C LEU A 137 0.26 -11.17 15.32
N GLU A 138 1.07 -11.18 16.37
CA GLU A 138 1.70 -9.99 16.92
C GLU A 138 3.21 -10.11 16.74
N VAL A 139 3.80 -9.08 16.13
CA VAL A 139 5.25 -9.03 15.92
C VAL A 139 5.77 -7.69 16.40
N THR A 140 6.69 -7.71 17.36
CA THR A 140 7.49 -6.56 17.76
C THR A 140 8.93 -6.81 17.35
N ALA A 141 9.42 -6.07 16.36
CA ALA A 141 10.78 -6.21 15.85
C ALA A 141 11.44 -4.85 15.57
N ASP A 142 12.76 -4.74 15.59
CA ASP A 142 13.40 -3.56 14.99
C ASP A 142 13.31 -3.67 13.47
N ASN A 143 13.64 -4.86 12.93
CA ASN A 143 13.67 -5.11 11.50
C ASN A 143 12.90 -6.38 11.14
N ILE A 144 12.04 -6.28 10.13
CA ILE A 144 11.40 -7.43 9.47
C ILE A 144 11.87 -7.49 8.02
N ASN A 145 12.33 -8.66 7.61
CA ASN A 145 12.65 -8.99 6.23
C ASN A 145 11.84 -10.21 5.79
N ASN A 146 10.77 -9.96 5.04
CA ASN A 146 9.96 -11.00 4.42
C ASN A 146 10.41 -11.15 2.96
N THR A 147 11.18 -12.20 2.69
CA THR A 147 11.89 -12.39 1.42
C THR A 147 10.99 -12.87 0.27
N THR A 148 11.52 -12.95 -0.94
CA THR A 148 10.77 -13.48 -2.09
C THR A 148 10.26 -14.90 -1.81
N ASN A 149 9.02 -15.19 -2.19
CA ASN A 149 8.30 -16.46 -1.97
C ASN A 149 7.92 -16.79 -0.51
N SER A 150 8.38 -16.01 0.48
CA SER A 150 7.97 -16.24 1.87
C SER A 150 6.53 -15.77 2.10
N LYS A 151 5.88 -16.37 3.09
CA LYS A 151 4.47 -16.12 3.41
C LYS A 151 4.30 -15.78 4.88
N ILE A 152 3.46 -14.80 5.15
CA ILE A 152 2.89 -14.51 6.46
C ILE A 152 1.38 -14.51 6.29
N LEU A 153 0.67 -15.36 7.04
CA LEU A 153 -0.79 -15.44 7.01
C LEU A 153 -1.35 -15.32 8.42
N ALA A 154 -2.31 -14.42 8.62
CA ALA A 154 -3.13 -14.45 9.82
C ALA A 154 -4.59 -14.06 9.54
N VAL A 155 -5.44 -14.22 10.55
CA VAL A 155 -6.76 -13.60 10.55
C VAL A 155 -6.58 -12.12 10.86
N ASP A 156 -5.84 -11.80 11.92
CA ASP A 156 -5.46 -10.44 12.32
C ASP A 156 -3.94 -10.36 12.50
N SER A 157 -3.32 -9.29 12.00
CA SER A 157 -1.88 -9.08 12.07
C SER A 157 -1.51 -7.69 12.55
N THR A 158 -0.65 -7.60 13.56
CA THR A 158 -0.07 -6.34 14.05
C THR A 158 1.45 -6.43 14.04
N PHE A 159 2.09 -5.47 13.36
CA PHE A 159 3.54 -5.34 13.29
C PHE A 159 3.99 -4.03 13.93
N THR A 160 4.72 -4.11 15.03
CA THR A 160 5.39 -2.98 15.69
C THR A 160 6.86 -2.96 15.28
N VAL A 161 7.24 -2.03 14.40
CA VAL A 161 8.52 -2.09 13.68
C VAL A 161 9.22 -0.75 13.50
N ASP A 162 10.54 -0.78 13.31
CA ASP A 162 11.30 0.33 12.73
C ASP A 162 11.44 0.14 11.22
N THR A 163 11.86 -1.04 10.75
CA THR A 163 12.02 -1.29 9.32
C THR A 163 11.27 -2.55 8.93
N PHE A 164 10.42 -2.46 7.91
CA PHE A 164 9.77 -3.61 7.31
C PHE A 164 10.04 -3.62 5.81
N VAL A 165 10.94 -4.52 5.39
CA VAL A 165 11.15 -4.85 3.99
C VAL A 165 10.30 -6.05 3.62
N ASN A 166 9.38 -5.86 2.68
CA ASN A 166 8.51 -6.92 2.21
C ASN A 166 8.66 -7.16 0.70
N ASN A 167 9.26 -8.32 0.38
CA ASN A 167 9.41 -8.88 -0.95
C ASN A 167 8.62 -10.19 -1.13
N GLY A 168 8.01 -10.70 -0.05
CA GLY A 168 7.15 -11.88 -0.03
C GLY A 168 5.68 -11.50 0.05
N SER A 169 4.85 -12.41 0.58
CA SER A 169 3.42 -12.17 0.79
C SER A 169 3.09 -12.06 2.28
N VAL A 170 2.26 -11.08 2.63
CA VAL A 170 1.66 -10.88 3.94
C VAL A 170 0.16 -10.73 3.78
N LYS A 171 -0.61 -11.66 4.34
CA LYS A 171 -2.06 -11.70 4.19
C LYS A 171 -2.72 -11.70 5.57
N SER A 172 -3.56 -10.70 5.81
CA SER A 172 -4.50 -10.68 6.93
C SER A 172 -5.92 -10.87 6.41
N MET A 173 -6.69 -11.79 6.99
CA MET A 173 -8.09 -12.02 6.56
C MET A 173 -9.02 -10.90 6.99
N HIS A 174 -8.72 -10.24 8.09
CA HIS A 174 -9.40 -9.06 8.61
C HIS A 174 -8.43 -7.87 8.56
N ASP A 175 -7.98 -7.39 9.72
CA ASP A 175 -7.20 -6.16 9.81
C ASP A 175 -5.71 -6.45 9.78
N LEU A 176 -4.99 -5.58 9.08
CA LEU A 176 -3.54 -5.52 9.07
C LEU A 176 -3.13 -4.17 9.65
N THR A 177 -2.32 -4.18 10.70
CA THR A 177 -1.80 -2.96 11.31
C THR A 177 -0.29 -2.97 11.30
N ILE A 178 0.31 -1.89 10.81
CA ILE A 178 1.74 -1.63 10.96
C ILE A 178 1.89 -0.35 11.77
N GLN A 179 2.63 -0.42 12.86
CA GLN A 179 2.83 0.68 13.78
C GLN A 179 4.31 0.90 14.06
N LYS A 180 4.69 2.17 14.22
CA LYS A 180 6.06 2.51 14.62
C LYS A 180 6.34 1.97 16.01
N LYS A 181 7.53 1.41 16.23
CA LYS A 181 8.03 1.10 17.58
C LYS A 181 8.33 2.40 18.35
N THR A 182 7.63 2.60 19.46
CA THR A 182 7.54 3.91 20.15
C THR A 182 8.82 4.38 20.84
N GLN A 183 9.80 3.52 21.07
CA GLN A 183 10.88 3.78 22.04
C GLN A 183 12.16 4.40 21.47
N ASP A 184 12.19 4.77 20.19
CA ASP A 184 13.36 5.42 19.61
C ASP A 184 13.04 6.58 18.66
N ASN A 185 14.03 7.48 18.51
CA ASN A 185 14.01 8.54 17.50
C ASN A 185 14.32 8.00 16.09
N LYS A 186 14.26 6.66 15.88
CA LYS A 186 14.53 6.11 14.55
C LYS A 186 13.36 6.40 13.63
N ILE A 187 13.70 6.59 12.35
CA ILE A 187 12.70 6.70 11.29
C ILE A 187 12.17 5.30 11.04
N ALA A 188 10.85 5.13 11.12
CA ALA A 188 10.20 3.92 10.66
C ALA A 188 10.12 3.94 9.13
N THR A 189 10.49 2.84 8.49
CA THR A 189 10.43 2.66 7.04
C THR A 189 9.65 1.38 6.70
N LEU A 190 8.70 1.52 5.78
CA LEU A 190 8.03 0.39 5.15
C LEU A 190 8.41 0.38 3.68
N ASP A 191 9.20 -0.62 3.27
CA ASP A 191 9.65 -0.80 1.90
C ASP A 191 8.94 -2.00 1.27
N ILE A 192 8.10 -1.73 0.28
CA ILE A 192 7.36 -2.74 -0.47
C ILE A 192 7.96 -2.87 -1.86
N LYS A 193 8.53 -4.04 -2.19
CA LYS A 193 9.26 -4.23 -3.46
C LYS A 193 8.59 -5.17 -4.47
N SER A 194 7.53 -5.87 -4.09
CA SER A 194 6.84 -6.86 -4.93
C SER A 194 5.35 -6.56 -5.09
N GLN A 195 4.80 -6.96 -6.24
CA GLN A 195 3.34 -6.97 -6.46
C GLN A 195 2.69 -7.96 -5.48
N TYR A 196 1.54 -7.57 -4.93
CA TYR A 196 0.74 -8.39 -4.00
C TYR A 196 1.44 -8.72 -2.67
N ALA A 197 2.40 -7.88 -2.28
CA ALA A 197 3.16 -8.10 -1.06
C ALA A 197 2.28 -8.08 0.20
N PHE A 198 1.14 -7.39 0.14
CA PHE A 198 0.20 -7.26 1.24
C PHE A 198 -1.24 -7.44 0.77
N TYR A 199 -2.05 -8.05 1.64
CA TYR A 199 -3.51 -8.12 1.54
C TYR A 199 -4.12 -7.93 2.93
N ALA A 200 -5.09 -7.04 3.05
CA ALA A 200 -5.94 -6.89 4.21
C ALA A 200 -7.40 -7.05 3.78
N GLY A 201 -8.10 -8.02 4.39
CA GLY A 201 -9.50 -8.29 4.03
C GLY A 201 -10.48 -7.24 4.55
N ASN A 202 -10.09 -6.45 5.56
CA ASN A 202 -10.83 -5.29 6.06
C ASN A 202 -9.96 -4.03 5.96
N ASN A 203 -9.36 -3.56 7.05
CA ASN A 203 -8.57 -2.34 7.07
C ASN A 203 -7.08 -2.64 7.01
N PHE A 204 -6.36 -1.86 6.20
CA PHE A 204 -4.92 -1.74 6.34
C PHE A 204 -4.59 -0.41 7.01
N ASN A 205 -4.10 -0.50 8.23
CA ASN A 205 -3.76 0.64 9.07
C ASN A 205 -2.25 0.83 9.13
N ILE A 206 -1.80 2.06 8.91
CA ILE A 206 -0.43 2.47 9.27
C ILE A 206 -0.56 3.58 10.30
N VAL A 207 -0.06 3.30 11.50
CA VAL A 207 -0.19 4.18 12.66
C VAL A 207 1.19 4.70 13.07
N LYS A 208 1.39 6.01 12.95
CA LYS A 208 2.52 6.70 13.59
C LYS A 208 2.16 7.12 15.01
N ASN A 209 3.11 7.06 15.93
CA ASN A 209 2.98 7.72 17.24
C ASN A 209 3.16 9.25 17.06
N ALA A 210 2.75 10.03 18.06
CA ALA A 210 2.68 11.51 17.96
C ALA A 210 4.00 12.18 17.52
N THR A 211 5.15 11.61 17.87
CA THR A 211 6.49 12.13 17.58
C THR A 211 7.24 11.37 16.50
N GLY A 212 6.72 10.24 16.03
CA GLY A 212 7.44 9.35 15.13
C GLY A 212 7.39 9.80 13.68
N ILE A 213 8.47 9.47 12.97
CA ILE A 213 8.52 9.56 11.52
C ILE A 213 8.24 8.16 10.97
N PHE A 214 7.20 8.04 10.14
CA PHE A 214 6.90 6.84 9.38
C PHE A 214 6.92 7.16 7.88
N ASN A 215 7.94 6.69 7.17
CA ASN A 215 8.06 6.82 5.73
C ASN A 215 7.67 5.51 5.05
N VAL A 216 6.88 5.60 3.99
CA VAL A 216 6.41 4.45 3.22
C VAL A 216 6.91 4.57 1.79
N ASN A 217 7.58 3.53 1.31
CA ASN A 217 8.08 3.43 -0.05
C ASN A 217 7.45 2.20 -0.73
N ILE A 218 6.69 2.43 -1.79
CA ILE A 218 5.99 1.39 -2.53
C ILE A 218 6.55 1.35 -3.94
N VAL A 219 7.37 0.34 -4.23
CA VAL A 219 7.96 0.15 -5.55
C VAL A 219 6.99 -0.56 -6.50
N ASP A 220 6.09 -1.39 -5.96
CA ASP A 220 5.23 -2.25 -6.76
C ASP A 220 3.84 -2.47 -6.14
N GLY A 221 2.89 -2.93 -6.97
CA GLY A 221 1.44 -2.89 -6.70
C GLY A 221 0.95 -3.49 -5.37
N PHE A 222 0.04 -2.77 -4.72
CA PHE A 222 -0.54 -3.03 -3.42
C PHE A 222 -2.09 -3.02 -3.48
N ILE A 223 -2.75 -3.94 -2.78
CA ILE A 223 -4.23 -4.04 -2.71
C ILE A 223 -4.66 -4.19 -1.25
N ALA A 224 -5.56 -3.32 -0.79
CA ALA A 224 -6.32 -3.50 0.45
C ALA A 224 -7.81 -3.25 0.20
N LYS A 225 -8.68 -3.76 1.07
CA LYS A 225 -10.10 -3.42 1.02
C LYS A 225 -10.30 -1.97 1.49
N GLY A 226 -9.87 -1.62 2.70
CA GLY A 226 -9.86 -0.24 3.21
C GLY A 226 -8.45 0.22 3.62
N ILE A 227 -8.19 1.51 3.55
CA ILE A 227 -6.89 2.13 3.86
C ILE A 227 -7.10 3.27 4.85
N ASN A 228 -6.43 3.21 6.00
CA ASN A 228 -6.40 4.27 7.00
C ASN A 228 -4.97 4.53 7.44
N TRP A 229 -4.28 5.45 6.76
CA TRP A 229 -2.86 5.70 6.97
C TRP A 229 -2.62 7.09 7.52
N ALA A 230 -1.84 7.16 8.61
CA ALA A 230 -1.30 8.39 9.16
C ALA A 230 0.24 8.29 9.15
N ILE A 231 0.88 8.95 8.18
CA ILE A 231 2.31 8.78 7.87
C ILE A 231 3.00 10.13 7.64
N ASN A 232 4.33 10.10 7.51
CA ASN A 232 5.12 11.30 7.26
C ASN A 232 5.36 11.51 5.77
N LYS A 233 5.73 10.44 5.05
CA LYS A 233 6.00 10.47 3.62
C LYS A 233 5.47 9.21 2.94
N LEU A 234 5.02 9.38 1.71
CA LEU A 234 4.74 8.28 0.79
C LEU A 234 5.43 8.54 -0.55
N ASP A 235 6.37 7.66 -0.93
CA ASP A 235 6.89 7.53 -2.29
C ASP A 235 6.24 6.30 -2.94
N LEU A 236 5.28 6.54 -3.83
CA LEU A 236 4.57 5.50 -4.57
C LEU A 236 5.10 5.45 -6.01
N ARG A 237 5.59 4.30 -6.45
CA ARG A 237 6.07 4.02 -7.81
C ARG A 237 5.33 2.88 -8.51
N GLY A 238 4.36 2.29 -7.81
CA GLY A 238 3.45 1.26 -8.32
C GLY A 238 1.99 1.62 -8.10
N THR A 239 1.12 0.62 -8.03
CA THR A 239 -0.32 0.83 -7.84
C THR A 239 -0.71 0.72 -6.38
N LEU A 240 -1.55 1.62 -5.88
CA LEU A 240 -2.22 1.55 -4.58
C LEU A 240 -3.72 1.44 -4.83
N LYS A 241 -4.32 0.29 -4.51
CA LYS A 241 -5.74 0.04 -4.74
C LYS A 241 -6.52 -0.13 -3.43
N SER A 242 -7.66 0.57 -3.33
CA SER A 242 -8.66 0.40 -2.26
C SER A 242 -10.04 0.15 -2.85
N SER A 243 -10.82 -0.75 -2.25
CA SER A 243 -12.21 -1.04 -2.68
C SER A 243 -13.28 -0.57 -1.69
N ALA A 244 -12.88 -0.01 -0.56
CA ALA A 244 -13.69 0.57 0.50
C ALA A 244 -13.01 1.89 0.96
N GLY A 245 -13.38 2.39 2.13
CA GLY A 245 -12.89 3.65 2.68
C GLY A 245 -11.38 3.87 2.53
N PHE A 246 -11.02 5.03 2.01
CA PHE A 246 -9.64 5.42 1.76
C PHE A 246 -9.33 6.76 2.43
N HIS A 247 -8.48 6.72 3.45
CA HIS A 247 -8.08 7.86 4.25
C HIS A 247 -6.56 7.89 4.38
N LEU A 248 -5.94 8.88 3.74
CA LEU A 248 -4.50 9.06 3.73
C LEU A 248 -4.15 10.44 4.30
N ASP A 249 -3.50 10.47 5.46
CA ASP A 249 -2.97 11.67 6.10
C ASP A 249 -1.43 11.66 6.10
N VAL A 250 -0.83 12.59 5.36
CA VAL A 250 0.61 12.68 5.10
C VAL A 250 1.15 14.01 5.60
N VAL A 251 2.08 13.98 6.56
CA VAL A 251 2.60 15.20 7.21
C VAL A 251 3.58 15.99 6.33
N ASP A 252 4.32 15.34 5.43
CA ASP A 252 5.32 16.01 4.60
C ASP A 252 4.94 15.96 3.12
N THR A 253 5.40 14.93 2.40
CA THR A 253 5.24 14.86 0.94
C THR A 253 4.64 13.53 0.52
N LEU A 254 3.67 13.61 -0.40
CA LEU A 254 3.14 12.48 -1.16
C LEU A 254 3.65 12.58 -2.60
N THR A 255 4.42 11.60 -3.05
CA THR A 255 4.96 11.53 -4.41
C THR A 255 4.42 10.31 -5.14
N LEU A 256 3.84 10.52 -6.32
CA LEU A 256 3.49 9.48 -7.27
C LEU A 256 4.51 9.53 -8.42
N GLY A 257 5.52 8.67 -8.34
CA GLY A 257 6.66 8.63 -9.26
C GLY A 257 6.62 7.48 -10.27
N THR A 258 7.64 7.42 -11.12
CA THR A 258 7.85 6.29 -12.04
C THR A 258 8.92 5.34 -11.50
N ARG A 259 8.77 4.04 -11.77
CA ARG A 259 9.86 3.09 -11.53
C ARG A 259 10.89 3.25 -12.65
N SER A 260 12.12 3.64 -12.30
CA SER A 260 13.27 3.46 -13.19
C SER A 260 13.44 1.96 -13.44
N SER A 261 13.16 1.48 -14.64
CA SER A 261 13.43 0.08 -15.01
C SER A 261 14.92 -0.22 -14.73
N PRO A 262 15.27 -1.31 -14.04
CA PRO A 262 16.64 -1.80 -14.10
C PRO A 262 16.94 -2.09 -15.57
N ILE A 263 18.07 -1.59 -16.06
CA ILE A 263 18.57 -1.90 -17.40
C ILE A 263 18.78 -3.41 -17.44
N LEU A 264 17.85 -4.16 -18.04
CA LEU A 264 18.15 -5.52 -18.48
C LEU A 264 19.20 -5.38 -19.58
N GLU A 265 20.44 -5.78 -19.29
CA GLU A 265 21.40 -6.13 -20.35
C GLU A 265 20.79 -7.26 -21.16
N SER A 266 20.35 -6.93 -22.37
CA SER A 266 19.73 -7.87 -23.29
C SER A 266 20.80 -8.76 -23.91
N ASN A 267 20.96 -9.98 -23.40
CA ASN A 267 21.45 -11.07 -24.24
C ASN A 267 20.24 -11.66 -24.99
N PRO A 268 20.23 -11.68 -26.33
CA PRO A 268 19.08 -12.16 -27.09
C PRO A 268 18.96 -13.69 -26.98
N PRO A 269 17.76 -14.25 -26.70
CA PRO A 269 17.57 -15.70 -26.75
C PRO A 269 17.47 -16.17 -28.21
N LYS A 270 18.19 -17.25 -28.52
CA LYS A 270 18.15 -17.96 -29.81
C LYS A 270 16.74 -18.54 -30.05
N GLU A 271 16.26 -18.37 -31.28
CA GLU A 271 15.02 -18.95 -31.79
C GLU A 271 15.01 -20.48 -31.69
N GLY A 272 13.92 -21.03 -31.14
CA GLY A 272 13.62 -22.45 -31.13
C GLY A 272 12.10 -22.64 -31.19
N PHE A 273 11.60 -23.01 -32.37
CA PHE A 273 10.22 -23.43 -32.61
C PHE A 273 9.84 -24.65 -31.77
N ILE A 274 8.66 -24.64 -31.14
CA ILE A 274 7.99 -25.85 -30.64
C ILE A 274 6.49 -25.77 -31.03
N PRO A 275 5.90 -26.81 -31.63
CA PRO A 275 4.58 -26.76 -32.26
C PRO A 275 3.43 -26.99 -31.26
N ILE A 276 2.26 -26.47 -31.61
CA ILE A 276 0.98 -26.61 -30.88
C ILE A 276 0.39 -28.01 -31.14
N PRO A 277 0.04 -28.81 -30.11
CA PRO A 277 -0.86 -29.95 -30.26
C PRO A 277 -2.28 -29.58 -29.80
N THR A 278 -3.24 -29.77 -30.71
CA THR A 278 -4.68 -29.80 -30.46
C THR A 278 -5.14 -31.20 -30.04
N SER A 279 -5.86 -31.34 -28.92
CA SER A 279 -7.00 -32.27 -28.78
C SER A 279 -7.58 -32.28 -27.36
N GLU A 280 -8.91 -32.28 -27.29
CA GLU A 280 -9.78 -32.35 -26.11
C GLU A 280 -9.92 -33.77 -25.52
N SER A 281 -10.11 -33.89 -24.19
CA SER A 281 -11.02 -34.85 -23.50
C SER A 281 -10.96 -34.60 -21.97
N LYS A 282 -11.96 -34.00 -21.31
CA LYS A 282 -13.25 -34.52 -20.75
C LYS A 282 -13.17 -35.09 -19.31
N TYR A 283 -13.70 -34.27 -18.37
CA TYR A 283 -14.41 -34.49 -17.08
C TYR A 283 -13.75 -35.36 -15.97
N ASP A 284 -13.83 -35.07 -14.66
CA ASP A 284 -14.97 -34.62 -13.83
C ASP A 284 -14.53 -33.96 -12.48
N THR A 285 -15.50 -33.26 -11.89
CA THR A 285 -15.64 -32.24 -10.85
C THR A 285 -14.99 -32.40 -9.44
N LYS A 286 -14.57 -31.26 -8.85
CA LYS A 286 -15.15 -30.68 -7.61
C LYS A 286 -14.60 -29.28 -7.25
N GLU A 287 -15.56 -28.38 -6.99
CA GLU A 287 -15.55 -27.09 -6.26
C GLU A 287 -14.81 -25.87 -6.83
N GLY A 288 -15.59 -24.78 -7.02
CA GLY A 288 -15.11 -23.41 -6.91
C GLY A 288 -15.29 -22.50 -8.13
N PHE A 289 -16.52 -22.18 -8.55
CA PHE A 289 -16.79 -21.01 -9.40
C PHE A 289 -18.12 -20.33 -9.04
N ILE A 290 -18.04 -19.04 -8.71
CA ILE A 290 -19.17 -18.10 -8.75
C ILE A 290 -19.09 -17.38 -10.11
N PRO A 291 -20.17 -17.37 -10.92
CA PRO A 291 -20.15 -16.81 -12.26
C PRO A 291 -20.25 -15.27 -12.27
N ILE A 292 -19.52 -14.62 -13.17
CA ILE A 292 -19.80 -13.24 -13.60
C ILE A 292 -20.46 -13.34 -14.99
N PRO A 293 -21.69 -12.83 -15.20
CA PRO A 293 -22.33 -12.83 -16.51
C PRO A 293 -21.72 -11.77 -17.43
N THR A 294 -21.50 -12.14 -18.69
CA THR A 294 -21.06 -11.27 -19.79
C THR A 294 -22.22 -10.86 -20.69
N SER A 295 -22.07 -9.66 -21.27
CA SER A 295 -22.68 -9.10 -22.51
C SER A 295 -24.19 -8.85 -22.48
N GLU A 296 -24.78 -7.80 -23.08
CA GLU A 296 -24.35 -6.84 -24.10
C GLU A 296 -25.44 -5.74 -24.21
N SER A 297 -25.10 -4.49 -24.51
CA SER A 297 -25.92 -3.67 -25.41
C SER A 297 -25.08 -2.62 -26.14
N LYS A 298 -25.31 -2.57 -27.45
CA LYS A 298 -24.59 -1.78 -28.45
C LYS A 298 -25.12 -0.35 -28.47
N TYR A 299 -24.23 0.64 -28.43
CA TYR A 299 -24.43 1.93 -29.09
C TYR A 299 -23.13 2.36 -29.77
N ASP A 300 -23.24 2.57 -31.07
CA ASP A 300 -22.24 3.12 -31.98
C ASP A 300 -22.46 4.64 -32.02
N THR A 301 -21.50 5.42 -31.51
CA THR A 301 -21.29 6.82 -31.93
C THR A 301 -19.82 7.18 -31.78
N LYS A 302 -19.23 7.57 -32.90
CA LYS A 302 -17.85 8.05 -33.08
C LYS A 302 -17.61 9.39 -32.38
N GLU A 303 -16.33 9.61 -32.06
CA GLU A 303 -15.65 10.84 -31.58
C GLU A 303 -15.74 11.19 -30.08
N GLY A 304 -14.55 11.27 -29.46
CA GLY A 304 -14.34 11.73 -28.09
C GLY A 304 -13.59 10.71 -27.21
N PHE A 305 -12.25 10.65 -27.33
CA PHE A 305 -11.42 9.87 -26.42
C PHE A 305 -11.51 10.44 -24.99
N ILE A 306 -12.24 9.76 -24.10
CA ILE A 306 -12.12 9.92 -22.65
C ILE A 306 -11.38 8.67 -22.15
N PRO A 307 -10.10 8.76 -21.74
CA PRO A 307 -9.42 7.62 -21.14
C PRO A 307 -9.94 7.45 -19.72
N ILE A 308 -10.98 6.63 -19.56
CA ILE A 308 -11.29 6.00 -18.28
C ILE A 308 -10.18 4.96 -18.07
N PRO A 309 -9.36 5.02 -17.00
CA PRO A 309 -8.36 3.99 -16.72
C PRO A 309 -9.07 2.76 -16.13
N THR A 310 -9.90 2.10 -16.93
CA THR A 310 -10.44 0.79 -16.62
C THR A 310 -9.54 -0.26 -17.23
N SER A 311 -9.07 -1.18 -16.39
CA SER A 311 -8.22 -2.34 -16.67
C SER A 311 -6.71 -2.08 -16.79
N GLU A 312 -5.96 -2.97 -16.13
CA GLU A 312 -4.52 -3.16 -16.29
C GLU A 312 -4.20 -3.24 -17.78
N SER A 313 -3.71 -2.13 -18.31
CA SER A 313 -3.23 -2.08 -19.67
C SER A 313 -1.92 -2.86 -19.74
N LYS A 314 -1.99 -4.05 -20.34
CA LYS A 314 -0.89 -4.53 -21.16
C LYS A 314 -0.75 -3.53 -22.32
N TYR A 315 -0.09 -2.40 -22.08
CA TYR A 315 0.30 -1.50 -23.15
C TYR A 315 1.34 -2.19 -24.03
N ASP A 316 1.04 -2.20 -25.32
CA ASP A 316 1.74 -2.89 -26.40
C ASP A 316 3.21 -2.44 -26.51
N THR A 317 4.12 -3.40 -26.59
CA THR A 317 5.58 -3.26 -26.50
C THR A 317 6.23 -2.78 -27.80
N LYS A 318 5.69 -1.75 -28.47
CA LYS A 318 6.27 -1.25 -29.73
C LYS A 318 6.85 0.16 -29.71
N GLU A 319 6.79 0.87 -28.58
CA GLU A 319 7.61 2.07 -28.36
C GLU A 319 8.27 2.01 -26.99
N GLY A 320 9.52 2.45 -26.92
CA GLY A 320 10.47 2.13 -25.86
C GLY A 320 10.02 2.41 -24.43
N LYS A 321 10.29 1.43 -23.55
CA LYS A 321 10.49 1.55 -22.08
C LYS A 321 9.67 2.65 -21.38
N ILE A 322 8.35 2.49 -21.34
CA ILE A 322 7.52 3.22 -20.36
C ILE A 322 7.50 2.37 -19.08
N GLY A 323 8.18 2.84 -18.03
CA GLY A 323 8.15 2.19 -16.72
C GLY A 323 6.71 2.07 -16.20
N GLN A 324 6.43 1.06 -15.37
CA GLN A 324 5.15 0.98 -14.68
C GLN A 324 4.90 2.28 -13.89
N LYS A 325 3.69 2.82 -14.07
CA LYS A 325 3.26 4.15 -13.63
C LYS A 325 2.67 4.07 -12.23
N ALA A 326 2.86 5.10 -11.41
CA ALA A 326 2.21 5.14 -10.10
C ALA A 326 0.72 5.47 -10.24
N MET A 327 -0.12 4.66 -9.62
CA MET A 327 -1.57 4.87 -9.65
C MET A 327 -2.17 4.71 -8.26
N ILE A 328 -3.00 5.66 -7.84
CA ILE A 328 -3.94 5.45 -6.73
C ILE A 328 -5.30 5.16 -7.36
N LEU A 329 -5.86 3.98 -7.10
CA LEU A 329 -7.13 3.54 -7.66
C LEU A 329 -8.14 3.21 -6.55
N LEU A 330 -9.23 3.98 -6.51
CA LEU A 330 -10.32 3.80 -5.56
C LEU A 330 -11.52 3.17 -6.28
N THR A 331 -11.74 1.87 -6.09
CA THR A 331 -12.82 1.16 -6.79
C THR A 331 -14.11 1.04 -5.97
N GLY A 332 -14.11 1.53 -4.73
CA GLY A 332 -15.30 1.56 -3.88
C GLY A 332 -16.20 2.76 -4.19
N SER A 333 -17.49 2.63 -3.93
CA SER A 333 -18.47 3.73 -4.05
C SER A 333 -18.57 4.59 -2.79
N GLU A 334 -17.56 4.54 -1.92
CA GLU A 334 -17.58 5.29 -0.66
C GLU A 334 -17.50 6.79 -0.91
N VAL A 335 -18.22 7.54 -0.09
CA VAL A 335 -18.47 8.98 -0.29
C VAL A 335 -17.49 9.88 0.45
N ASN A 336 -16.67 9.33 1.34
CA ASN A 336 -15.83 10.08 2.28
C ASN A 336 -14.33 9.87 2.06
N ASN A 337 -13.88 9.38 0.89
CA ASN A 337 -12.45 9.20 0.65
C ASN A 337 -11.70 10.52 0.79
N SER A 338 -10.52 10.47 1.38
CA SER A 338 -9.71 11.66 1.63
C SER A 338 -8.21 11.43 1.41
N ILE A 339 -7.58 12.42 0.80
CA ILE A 339 -6.13 12.58 0.74
C ILE A 339 -5.81 13.93 1.37
N LYS A 340 -5.14 13.92 2.51
CA LYS A 340 -4.65 15.11 3.20
C LYS A 340 -3.13 15.06 3.23
N VAL A 341 -2.51 16.11 2.69
CA VAL A 341 -1.05 16.27 2.67
C VAL A 341 -0.74 17.63 3.28
N ASP A 342 -0.02 17.69 4.39
CA ASP A 342 0.22 18.97 5.06
C ASP A 342 1.17 19.88 4.27
N LYS A 343 1.95 19.34 3.31
CA LYS A 343 2.76 20.14 2.37
C LYS A 343 2.47 19.84 0.89
N ASN A 344 3.29 19.00 0.26
CA ASN A 344 3.34 18.88 -1.20
C ASN A 344 2.76 17.54 -1.67
N LEU A 345 1.79 17.61 -2.58
CA LEU A 345 1.38 16.50 -3.43
C LEU A 345 2.06 16.65 -4.79
N VAL A 346 2.86 15.66 -5.18
CA VAL A 346 3.58 15.64 -6.46
C VAL A 346 3.11 14.44 -7.27
N ILE A 347 2.49 14.71 -8.42
CA ILE A 347 2.05 13.69 -9.38
C ILE A 347 2.95 13.79 -10.62
N SER A 348 3.86 12.83 -10.75
CA SER A 348 4.84 12.78 -11.85
C SER A 348 4.19 12.36 -13.17
N GLU A 349 4.93 12.52 -14.27
CA GLU A 349 4.43 12.19 -15.60
C GLU A 349 3.87 10.78 -15.67
N HIS A 350 2.71 10.66 -16.33
CA HIS A 350 1.98 9.41 -16.51
C HIS A 350 1.41 8.76 -15.23
N SER A 351 1.59 9.36 -14.06
CA SER A 351 0.94 8.90 -12.83
C SER A 351 -0.50 9.40 -12.71
N ALA A 352 -1.33 8.69 -11.95
CA ALA A 352 -2.74 9.05 -11.82
C ALA A 352 -3.34 8.80 -10.43
N ILE A 353 -4.35 9.61 -10.09
CA ILE A 353 -5.29 9.33 -9.00
C ILE A 353 -6.67 9.17 -9.64
N SER A 354 -7.29 8.02 -9.47
CA SER A 354 -8.59 7.70 -10.04
C SER A 354 -9.52 7.06 -9.04
N SER A 355 -10.82 7.34 -9.14
CA SER A 355 -11.86 6.71 -8.33
C SER A 355 -13.06 6.27 -9.17
N LEU A 356 -14.07 5.70 -8.52
CA LEU A 356 -15.46 5.61 -8.98
C LEU A 356 -16.42 6.34 -8.02
N GLY A 357 -15.91 6.89 -6.92
CA GLY A 357 -16.65 7.57 -5.86
C GLY A 357 -16.25 9.03 -5.70
N ASN A 358 -16.38 9.55 -4.48
CA ASN A 358 -16.03 10.93 -4.16
C ASN A 358 -14.60 11.00 -3.61
N LEU A 359 -13.94 12.15 -3.74
CA LEU A 359 -12.66 12.43 -3.11
C LEU A 359 -12.59 13.87 -2.61
N THR A 360 -12.12 14.03 -1.37
CA THR A 360 -11.59 15.29 -0.87
C THR A 360 -10.07 15.24 -0.85
N LEU A 361 -9.43 16.16 -1.56
CA LEU A 361 -7.99 16.31 -1.66
C LEU A 361 -7.57 17.65 -1.07
N LYS A 362 -6.69 17.63 -0.07
CA LYS A 362 -6.14 18.81 0.56
C LYS A 362 -4.61 18.77 0.55
N ALA A 363 -3.96 19.79 0.01
CA ALA A 363 -2.52 19.98 0.12
C ALA A 363 -2.14 21.47 0.18
N THR A 364 -0.94 21.82 0.66
CA THR A 364 -0.44 23.20 0.49
C THR A 364 -0.16 23.50 -0.98
N LEU A 365 0.51 22.58 -1.67
CA LEU A 365 0.79 22.65 -3.11
C LEU A 365 0.51 21.31 -3.77
N ILE A 366 -0.22 21.36 -4.88
CA ILE A 366 -0.55 20.24 -5.74
C ILE A 366 0.16 20.47 -7.07
N SER A 367 1.23 19.72 -7.32
CA SER A 367 2.00 19.78 -8.56
C SER A 367 1.68 18.57 -9.43
N ILE A 368 1.18 18.81 -10.64
CA ILE A 368 0.74 17.79 -11.58
C ILE A 368 1.56 17.95 -12.86
N ALA A 369 2.34 16.93 -13.20
CA ALA A 369 3.18 16.94 -14.39
C ALA A 369 2.38 16.72 -15.68
N VAL A 370 3.06 16.86 -16.83
CA VAL A 370 2.47 16.60 -18.14
C VAL A 370 2.06 15.13 -18.23
N ASN A 371 0.91 14.86 -18.86
CA ASN A 371 0.32 13.52 -18.98
C ASN A 371 0.00 12.82 -17.63
N ALA A 372 0.02 13.53 -16.50
CA ALA A 372 -0.53 13.05 -15.25
C ALA A 372 -2.02 13.40 -15.13
N ALA A 373 -2.77 12.66 -14.30
CA ALA A 373 -4.21 12.86 -14.20
C ALA A 373 -4.78 12.70 -12.78
N ILE A 374 -5.81 13.50 -12.47
CA ILE A 374 -6.75 13.30 -11.37
C ILE A 374 -8.15 13.19 -12.00
N THR A 375 -8.76 12.01 -12.02
CA THR A 375 -9.99 11.76 -12.80
C THR A 375 -10.90 10.66 -12.24
N GLY A 376 -12.09 10.46 -12.81
CA GLY A 376 -13.05 9.40 -12.43
C GLY A 376 -13.82 9.67 -11.13
N PHE A 377 -13.90 10.92 -10.70
CA PHE A 377 -14.60 11.27 -9.47
C PHE A 377 -15.99 11.82 -9.78
N LYS A 378 -17.03 11.31 -9.12
CA LYS A 378 -18.35 11.96 -9.14
C LYS A 378 -18.27 13.37 -8.55
N HIS A 379 -17.73 13.46 -7.34
CA HIS A 379 -17.43 14.72 -6.69
C HIS A 379 -15.95 14.78 -6.29
N LEU A 380 -15.26 15.80 -6.78
CA LEU A 380 -13.86 16.07 -6.48
C LEU A 380 -13.76 17.43 -5.78
N GLY A 381 -13.41 17.42 -4.49
CA GLY A 381 -13.06 18.63 -3.75
C GLY A 381 -11.56 18.78 -3.66
N ILE A 382 -11.01 19.89 -4.14
CA ILE A 382 -9.59 20.23 -4.03
C ILE A 382 -9.42 21.51 -3.21
N SER A 383 -8.54 21.46 -2.21
CA SER A 383 -8.13 22.64 -1.44
C SER A 383 -6.61 22.74 -1.37
N GLY A 384 -6.07 23.89 -1.78
CA GLY A 384 -4.63 24.13 -1.90
C GLY A 384 -4.23 24.95 -3.11
N ASN A 385 -2.95 25.30 -3.21
CA ASN A 385 -2.37 25.87 -4.42
C ASN A 385 -2.18 24.79 -5.48
N ILE A 386 -2.39 25.13 -6.76
CA ILE A 386 -2.35 24.19 -7.86
C ILE A 386 -1.31 24.66 -8.90
N ASP A 387 -0.35 23.80 -9.23
CA ASP A 387 0.52 23.90 -10.41
C ASP A 387 0.21 22.70 -11.33
N ASN A 388 -0.66 22.93 -12.31
CA ASN A 388 -1.17 21.92 -13.21
C ASN A 388 -0.53 22.00 -14.61
N LYS A 389 0.11 20.91 -15.01
CA LYS A 389 0.57 20.65 -16.39
C LYS A 389 -0.11 19.42 -16.99
N GLY A 390 -0.96 18.75 -16.22
CA GLY A 390 -1.70 17.54 -16.61
C GLY A 390 -3.20 17.80 -16.70
N PHE A 391 -4.00 16.80 -16.30
CA PHE A 391 -5.46 16.81 -16.42
C PHE A 391 -6.16 16.63 -15.06
N ILE A 392 -7.11 17.51 -14.74
CA ILE A 392 -8.00 17.39 -13.58
C ILE A 392 -9.44 17.34 -14.08
N TYR A 393 -10.17 16.29 -13.71
CA TYR A 393 -11.54 16.10 -14.16
C TYR A 393 -12.45 15.43 -13.13
N SER A 394 -13.70 15.86 -13.10
CA SER A 394 -14.78 15.23 -12.36
C SER A 394 -15.99 14.94 -13.26
N ASP A 395 -16.61 13.78 -13.04
CA ASP A 395 -17.80 13.31 -13.75
C ASP A 395 -19.07 14.10 -13.36
N GLU A 396 -19.11 14.78 -12.21
CA GLU A 396 -20.22 15.64 -11.84
C GLU A 396 -19.75 17.00 -11.33
N THR A 397 -19.14 17.05 -10.14
CA THR A 397 -18.79 18.32 -9.48
C THR A 397 -17.31 18.41 -9.15
N LEU A 398 -16.67 19.49 -9.59
CA LEU A 398 -15.35 19.91 -9.13
C LEU A 398 -15.48 21.15 -8.24
N ASP A 399 -15.11 21.02 -6.97
CA ASP A 399 -15.06 22.13 -6.02
C ASP A 399 -13.58 22.51 -5.78
N LEU A 400 -13.19 23.74 -6.16
CA LEU A 400 -11.86 24.31 -5.86
C LEU A 400 -11.99 25.32 -4.72
N VAL A 401 -11.43 25.00 -3.55
CA VAL A 401 -11.65 25.74 -2.30
C VAL A 401 -10.36 26.37 -1.78
N ALA A 402 -10.40 27.70 -1.63
CA ALA A 402 -9.32 28.57 -1.15
C ALA A 402 -7.96 28.39 -1.88
N PRO A 403 -7.91 28.31 -3.22
CA PRO A 403 -6.63 28.40 -3.90
C PRO A 403 -6.13 29.86 -3.84
N ASN A 404 -4.94 30.09 -3.28
CA ASN A 404 -4.25 31.39 -3.44
C ASN A 404 -3.55 31.49 -4.79
N TYR A 405 -3.34 30.35 -5.46
CA TYR A 405 -2.58 30.23 -6.69
C TYR A 405 -3.09 29.05 -7.54
N ILE A 406 -3.39 29.31 -8.81
CA ILE A 406 -3.63 28.29 -9.83
C ILE A 406 -2.78 28.62 -11.06
N HIS A 407 -1.75 27.83 -11.31
CA HIS A 407 -1.02 27.83 -12.57
C HIS A 407 -1.44 26.63 -13.40
N ASN A 408 -1.84 26.86 -14.64
CA ASN A 408 -2.38 25.81 -15.50
C ASN A 408 -1.82 25.93 -16.92
N THR A 409 -0.85 25.08 -17.26
CA THR A 409 -0.17 25.10 -18.58
C THR A 409 -0.34 23.79 -19.36
N GLY A 410 -1.37 23.00 -19.02
CA GLY A 410 -1.59 21.67 -19.55
C GLY A 410 -1.39 21.57 -21.06
N LYS A 411 -0.34 20.87 -21.49
CA LYS A 411 -0.15 20.46 -22.89
C LYS A 411 -0.85 19.10 -23.04
N GLY A 412 -1.90 19.03 -23.86
CA GLY A 412 -2.71 17.82 -24.07
C GLY A 412 -4.21 17.96 -23.74
N CYS A 413 -4.66 19.16 -23.38
CA CYS A 413 -6.06 19.44 -23.10
C CYS A 413 -6.88 19.42 -24.39
N VAL A 414 -7.98 18.67 -24.40
CA VAL A 414 -8.93 18.69 -25.51
C VAL A 414 -9.74 19.97 -25.40
N ALA A 415 -9.92 20.69 -26.50
CA ALA A 415 -10.63 21.98 -26.53
C ALA A 415 -12.05 21.90 -25.92
N SER A 416 -12.69 20.73 -25.91
CA SER A 416 -14.02 20.52 -25.34
C SER A 416 -14.05 20.45 -23.81
N ASN A 417 -12.94 20.02 -23.17
CA ASN A 417 -12.92 19.66 -21.75
C ASN A 417 -11.90 20.48 -20.95
N GLY A 418 -11.06 21.34 -21.54
CA GLY A 418 -10.05 22.10 -20.78
C GLY A 418 -9.05 21.23 -20.00
N CYS A 419 -8.12 21.86 -19.27
CA CYS A 419 -7.13 21.11 -18.45
C CYS A 419 -7.63 20.85 -17.02
N ILE A 420 -8.60 21.66 -16.58
CA ILE A 420 -9.31 21.56 -15.31
C ILE A 420 -10.79 21.70 -15.66
N SER A 421 -11.58 20.67 -15.37
CA SER A 421 -12.99 20.65 -15.78
C SER A 421 -13.85 19.71 -14.96
N ALA A 422 -15.16 19.92 -15.06
CA ALA A 422 -16.18 19.01 -14.59
C ALA A 422 -17.28 18.90 -15.64
N GLN A 423 -17.91 17.72 -15.72
CA GLN A 423 -19.01 17.50 -16.67
C GLN A 423 -20.23 18.37 -16.38
N THR A 424 -20.60 18.48 -15.09
CA THR A 424 -21.83 19.15 -14.68
C THR A 424 -21.54 20.52 -14.07
N GLN A 425 -20.77 20.59 -12.98
CA GLN A 425 -20.57 21.83 -12.24
C GLN A 425 -19.12 22.03 -11.80
N LEU A 426 -18.59 23.23 -12.05
CA LEU A 426 -17.33 23.71 -11.50
C LEU A 426 -17.64 24.83 -10.49
N ARG A 427 -17.22 24.67 -9.24
CA ARG A 427 -17.34 25.71 -8.22
C ARG A 427 -15.96 26.17 -7.79
N MET A 428 -15.78 27.48 -7.69
CA MET A 428 -14.55 28.06 -7.15
C MET A 428 -14.92 29.02 -6.03
N ALA A 429 -14.39 28.75 -4.84
CA ALA A 429 -14.51 29.61 -3.67
C ALA A 429 -13.12 30.10 -3.27
N HIS A 430 -12.88 31.40 -3.32
CA HIS A 430 -11.61 32.03 -2.92
C HIS A 430 -11.79 32.83 -1.62
N SER A 431 -10.77 32.84 -0.76
CA SER A 431 -10.80 33.54 0.54
C SER A 431 -10.03 34.86 0.47
N GLU A 432 -10.71 36.00 0.69
CA GLU A 432 -10.28 37.40 0.97
C GLU A 432 -9.04 38.03 0.27
N GLY A 433 -8.17 37.28 -0.41
CA GLY A 433 -7.05 37.77 -1.21
C GLY A 433 -7.43 37.97 -2.69
N ALA A 434 -6.47 38.39 -3.51
CA ALA A 434 -6.63 38.36 -4.96
C ALA A 434 -6.33 36.95 -5.48
N LEU A 435 -7.18 36.42 -6.35
CA LEU A 435 -6.91 35.18 -7.09
C LEU A 435 -5.97 35.51 -8.25
N THR A 436 -4.69 35.16 -8.13
CA THR A 436 -3.72 35.35 -9.22
C THR A 436 -3.78 34.17 -10.19
N LEU A 437 -4.08 34.47 -11.44
CA LEU A 437 -4.06 33.49 -12.54
C LEU A 437 -3.00 33.95 -13.55
N PRO A 438 -1.90 33.19 -13.75
CA PRO A 438 -0.79 33.61 -14.59
C PRO A 438 -1.23 33.76 -16.05
N SER A 439 -0.54 34.62 -16.81
CA SER A 439 -0.88 35.02 -18.19
C SER A 439 -0.86 33.90 -19.24
N ASN A 440 -0.55 32.66 -18.83
CA ASN A 440 -0.38 31.47 -19.67
C ASN A 440 -1.42 30.36 -19.41
N VAL A 441 -2.57 30.67 -18.79
CA VAL A 441 -3.64 29.70 -18.53
C VAL A 441 -4.32 29.27 -19.84
N GLY A 442 -4.21 27.98 -20.21
CA GLY A 442 -4.67 27.48 -21.51
C GLY A 442 -6.19 27.37 -21.71
N SER A 443 -6.97 27.00 -20.68
CA SER A 443 -8.46 27.01 -20.65
C SER A 443 -9.02 26.35 -19.38
N ILE A 444 -10.19 26.83 -18.91
CA ILE A 444 -11.02 26.23 -17.85
C ILE A 444 -12.46 26.11 -18.40
N VAL A 445 -13.08 24.92 -18.31
CA VAL A 445 -14.37 24.62 -18.97
C VAL A 445 -15.35 23.89 -18.03
N GLY A 446 -16.58 24.40 -17.86
CA GLY A 446 -17.67 23.80 -17.06
C GLY A 446 -18.86 24.74 -16.80
N GLU A 447 -20.01 24.28 -16.29
CA GLU A 447 -21.02 25.22 -15.73
C GLU A 447 -20.46 25.82 -14.45
N MET A 448 -20.12 27.11 -14.49
CA MET A 448 -19.25 27.72 -13.48
C MET A 448 -20.04 28.57 -12.50
N GLU A 449 -20.05 28.17 -11.24
CA GLU A 449 -20.50 29.02 -10.14
C GLU A 449 -19.26 29.62 -9.47
N LEU A 450 -18.98 30.89 -9.78
CA LEU A 450 -17.90 31.65 -9.15
C LEU A 450 -18.44 32.36 -7.91
N ILE A 451 -18.04 31.91 -6.73
CA ILE A 451 -18.26 32.64 -5.49
C ILE A 451 -16.92 33.27 -5.12
N ASN A 452 -16.63 34.42 -5.74
CA ASN A 452 -15.40 35.16 -5.51
C ASN A 452 -15.64 36.31 -4.51
N GLN A 453 -14.78 36.41 -3.50
CA GLN A 453 -14.81 37.50 -2.51
C GLN A 453 -13.62 38.49 -2.64
N GLY A 454 -12.78 38.37 -3.67
CA GLY A 454 -11.63 39.27 -3.95
C GLY A 454 -11.45 39.58 -5.45
N ASP A 455 -10.36 40.23 -5.86
CA ASP A 455 -10.08 40.58 -7.27
C ASP A 455 -9.51 39.38 -8.06
N ILE A 456 -9.82 39.28 -9.37
CA ILE A 456 -9.22 38.30 -10.30
C ILE A 456 -8.23 39.04 -11.20
N GLU A 457 -6.95 38.75 -11.09
CA GLU A 457 -5.91 39.31 -11.97
C GLU A 457 -5.48 38.27 -13.00
N SER A 458 -5.72 38.55 -14.29
CA SER A 458 -5.12 37.78 -15.39
C SER A 458 -5.12 38.51 -16.73
N GLU A 459 -4.07 38.30 -17.52
CA GLU A 459 -3.92 38.92 -18.85
C GLU A 459 -4.60 38.13 -19.99
N ASN A 460 -4.80 36.81 -19.86
CA ASN A 460 -5.37 35.96 -20.92
C ASN A 460 -6.06 34.70 -20.34
N ILE A 461 -7.37 34.77 -20.04
CA ILE A 461 -8.13 33.58 -19.61
C ILE A 461 -9.36 33.39 -20.47
N LEU A 462 -9.45 32.21 -21.09
CA LEU A 462 -10.72 31.72 -21.62
C LEU A 462 -11.47 30.92 -20.53
N ILE A 463 -12.44 31.56 -19.90
CA ILE A 463 -13.47 30.90 -19.10
C ILE A 463 -14.62 30.54 -20.04
N VAL A 464 -14.85 29.26 -20.28
CA VAL A 464 -16.04 28.81 -21.01
C VAL A 464 -17.07 28.30 -20.01
N ALA A 465 -18.05 29.16 -19.69
CA ALA A 465 -19.14 28.85 -18.78
C ALA A 465 -20.50 28.96 -19.47
N LYS A 466 -21.38 27.95 -19.29
CA LYS A 466 -22.78 28.02 -19.75
C LYS A 466 -23.61 29.02 -18.94
N LYS A 467 -23.24 29.26 -17.68
CA LYS A 467 -23.88 30.20 -16.76
C LYS A 467 -22.81 30.70 -15.78
N VAL A 468 -22.79 32.00 -15.51
CA VAL A 468 -21.98 32.63 -14.46
C VAL A 468 -22.94 33.28 -13.47
N VAL A 469 -22.86 32.88 -12.20
CA VAL A 469 -23.58 33.55 -11.10
C VAL A 469 -22.52 34.30 -10.31
N ASN A 470 -22.49 35.63 -10.43
CA ASN A 470 -21.55 36.47 -9.70
C ASN A 470 -22.29 37.09 -8.50
N THR A 471 -21.82 36.85 -7.29
CA THR A 471 -22.32 37.50 -6.06
C THR A 471 -21.33 38.56 -5.58
N ILE A 472 -21.10 39.59 -6.41
CA ILE A 472 -20.36 40.78 -6.01
C ILE A 472 -21.35 41.96 -6.03
N PRO A 473 -21.43 42.81 -4.99
CA PRO A 473 -22.19 44.06 -5.06
C PRO A 473 -21.67 44.90 -6.24
N SER A 474 -22.56 45.18 -7.17
CA SER A 474 -22.27 45.83 -8.44
C SER A 474 -21.75 47.26 -8.25
N ASP A 475 -20.45 47.46 -8.44
CA ASP A 475 -19.89 48.74 -8.94
C ASP A 475 -18.78 48.53 -10.00
N SER A 476 -18.40 47.28 -10.31
CA SER A 476 -17.50 46.96 -11.44
C SER A 476 -18.28 46.28 -12.58
N ASN A 477 -18.21 46.89 -13.76
CA ASN A 477 -18.95 46.50 -14.97
C ASN A 477 -18.47 45.17 -15.57
N PHE A 478 -18.80 44.03 -14.97
CA PHE A 478 -18.74 42.73 -15.65
C PHE A 478 -19.86 41.79 -15.18
N GLY A 479 -20.96 41.78 -15.94
CA GLY A 479 -22.01 40.76 -15.79
C GLY A 479 -23.40 41.23 -16.18
N LYS A 480 -23.81 40.97 -17.44
CA LYS A 480 -25.23 40.82 -17.77
C LYS A 480 -25.48 39.35 -18.10
N LYS A 481 -26.52 38.79 -17.46
CA LYS A 481 -27.06 37.44 -17.65
C LYS A 481 -27.17 37.08 -19.14
N ASP A 482 -26.85 35.83 -19.45
CA ASP A 482 -27.14 35.12 -20.70
C ASP A 482 -26.29 35.41 -21.95
N LYS A 483 -25.03 35.84 -21.80
CA LYS A 483 -24.03 35.77 -22.90
C LYS A 483 -22.75 35.11 -22.43
N MET A 484 -22.17 34.23 -23.26
CA MET A 484 -20.80 33.74 -23.09
C MET A 484 -19.89 34.96 -22.85
N VAL A 485 -19.26 35.02 -21.69
CA VAL A 485 -18.28 36.07 -21.41
C VAL A 485 -16.97 35.62 -22.04
N LEU A 486 -16.75 36.04 -23.29
CA LEU A 486 -15.45 35.97 -23.92
C LEU A 486 -14.56 37.00 -23.19
N VAL A 487 -13.69 36.53 -22.30
CA VAL A 487 -12.60 37.36 -21.75
C VAL A 487 -11.40 37.19 -22.69
N SER A 488 -11.49 37.72 -23.91
CA SER A 488 -10.34 37.79 -24.82
C SER A 488 -10.30 39.13 -25.55
N GLN A 489 -9.17 39.81 -25.39
CA GLN A 489 -8.61 40.95 -26.13
C GLN A 489 -9.51 41.74 -27.10
N THR A 490 -9.48 43.07 -26.93
CA THR A 490 -9.61 44.02 -28.04
C THR A 490 -8.40 43.83 -28.96
N ILE A 491 -8.62 43.31 -30.17
CA ILE A 491 -7.68 43.52 -31.28
C ILE A 491 -7.85 45.00 -31.67
N ALA A 492 -6.83 45.82 -31.41
CA ALA A 492 -6.79 47.16 -31.97
C ALA A 492 -6.33 47.04 -33.43
N ASP A 493 -7.21 47.42 -34.35
CA ASP A 493 -6.81 47.77 -35.72
C ASP A 493 -5.96 49.05 -35.67
N GLN A 494 -4.65 48.92 -35.94
CA GLN A 494 -3.86 49.76 -36.86
C GLN A 494 -2.43 49.25 -37.01
#